data_AF-A0A948C671-F1
#
_entry.id   AF-A0A948C671-F1
#
_cell.length_a   1.000
_cell.length_b   1.000
_cell.length_c   1.000
_cell.angle_alpha   90.00
_cell.angle_beta   90.00
_cell.angle_gamma   90.00
#
_symmetry.space_group_name_H-M   'P 1'
#
loop_
_entity.id
_entity.type
_entity.pdbx_description
1 polymer ?
#
loop_
_entity_poly.entity_id
_entity_poly.type
_entity_poly.pdbx_seq_one_letter_code
_entity_poly.pdbx_strand_id
1 'polypeptide(L)'
;MKKFLFILGIVVLAGGIFVGGMVIGTQLDFMNAMFQFSTLDKALVDASEVFQTVSYLDNGESKNARGWLNLKLDSYIITIDQFIKDCPNFETREHAERFLIRVAKHRQKYPSKVSLSKEVPDYAGVEEHIQSILENVLEQEGK
;
A
#
# COMPACT_ATOMS: atom_id res chain seq x y z
N MET A 1 44.43 13.37 -36.94
CA MET A 1 43.00 13.72 -36.81
C MET A 1 42.05 12.52 -36.60
N LYS A 2 42.36 11.29 -37.02
CA LYS A 2 41.46 10.12 -36.82
C LYS A 2 41.34 9.63 -35.37
N LYS A 3 42.41 9.73 -34.57
CA LYS A 3 42.42 9.33 -33.15
C LYS A 3 41.53 10.21 -32.26
N PHE A 4 41.36 11.48 -32.62
CA PHE A 4 40.53 12.43 -31.87
C PHE A 4 39.03 12.13 -32.03
N LEU A 5 38.59 11.75 -33.24
CA LEU A 5 37.21 11.33 -33.50
C LEU A 5 36.85 10.03 -32.77
N PHE A 6 37.80 9.11 -32.62
CA PHE A 6 37.59 7.87 -31.88
C PHE A 6 37.42 8.13 -30.37
N ILE A 7 38.27 9.00 -29.81
CA ILE A 7 38.18 9.42 -28.41
C ILE A 7 36.89 10.22 -28.16
N LEU A 8 36.54 11.14 -29.07
CA LEU A 8 35.29 11.91 -28.99
C LEU A 8 34.06 10.97 -29.05
N GLY A 9 34.09 9.95 -29.91
CA GLY A 9 33.05 8.94 -30.01
C GLY A 9 32.88 8.14 -28.71
N ILE A 10 33.99 7.75 -28.06
CA ILE A 10 33.95 7.06 -26.75
C ILE A 10 33.42 8.00 -25.66
N VAL A 11 33.82 9.28 -25.66
CA VAL A 11 33.34 10.26 -24.67
C VAL A 11 31.84 10.52 -24.84
N VAL A 12 31.33 10.59 -26.06
CA VAL A 12 29.88 10.75 -26.33
C VAL A 12 29.11 9.48 -25.98
N LEU A 13 29.65 8.28 -26.25
CA LEU A 13 29.04 7.01 -25.83
C LEU A 13 29.01 6.88 -24.31
N ALA A 14 30.10 7.24 -23.63
CA ALA A 14 30.16 7.26 -22.17
C ALA A 14 29.19 8.29 -21.58
N GLY A 15 29.10 9.49 -22.17
CA GLY A 15 28.13 10.50 -21.77
C GLY A 15 26.67 10.07 -22.02
N GLY A 16 26.40 9.37 -23.13
CA GLY A 16 25.08 8.79 -23.43
C GLY A 16 24.68 7.65 -22.49
N ILE A 17 25.63 6.79 -22.11
CA ILE A 17 25.43 5.75 -21.09
C ILE A 17 25.28 6.39 -19.70
N PHE A 18 26.00 7.47 -19.42
CA PHE A 18 25.89 8.18 -18.15
C PHE A 18 24.54 8.91 -18.03
N VAL A 19 24.12 9.68 -19.03
CA VAL A 19 22.81 10.36 -19.06
C VAL A 19 21.66 9.35 -19.18
N GLY A 20 21.81 8.31 -20.01
CA GLY A 20 20.85 7.21 -20.11
C GLY A 20 20.73 6.44 -18.79
N GLY A 21 21.85 6.18 -18.12
CA GLY A 21 21.92 5.60 -16.78
C GLY A 21 21.40 6.52 -15.68
N MET A 22 21.45 7.85 -15.87
CA MET A 22 20.88 8.84 -14.95
C MET A 22 19.38 9.06 -15.19
N VAL A 23 18.86 8.85 -16.42
CA VAL A 23 17.42 8.92 -16.73
C VAL A 23 16.73 7.62 -16.35
N ILE A 24 17.33 6.48 -16.68
CA ILE A 24 16.92 5.16 -16.18
C ILE A 24 17.10 5.11 -14.67
N GLY A 25 18.21 5.66 -14.16
CA GLY A 25 18.50 5.81 -12.74
C GLY A 25 17.53 6.74 -12.02
N THR A 26 17.09 7.87 -12.57
CA THR A 26 16.10 8.75 -11.90
C THR A 26 14.67 8.21 -11.98
N GLN A 27 14.31 7.42 -13.00
CA GLN A 27 13.05 6.66 -13.00
C GLN A 27 13.09 5.46 -12.05
N LEU A 28 14.22 4.74 -11.99
CA LEU A 28 14.45 3.66 -11.03
C LEU A 28 14.77 4.15 -9.62
N ASP A 29 15.24 5.37 -9.42
CA ASP A 29 15.53 6.01 -8.12
C ASP A 29 14.33 6.80 -7.62
N PHE A 30 13.33 7.12 -8.44
CA PHE A 30 12.02 7.46 -7.87
C PHE A 30 11.34 6.21 -7.30
N MET A 31 11.51 5.06 -7.97
CA MET A 31 11.12 3.76 -7.40
C MET A 31 12.04 3.32 -6.26
N ASN A 32 13.37 3.46 -6.38
CA ASN A 32 14.35 3.01 -5.40
C ASN A 32 14.53 3.99 -4.24
N ALA A 33 14.27 5.29 -4.38
CA ALA A 33 14.16 6.18 -3.23
C ALA A 33 12.87 5.90 -2.44
N MET A 34 11.80 5.42 -3.08
CA MET A 34 10.67 4.80 -2.39
C MET A 34 10.99 3.42 -1.79
N PHE A 35 12.07 2.74 -2.21
CA PHE A 35 12.51 1.44 -1.65
C PHE A 35 13.71 1.52 -0.67
N GLN A 36 14.51 2.58 -0.70
CA GLN A 36 15.72 2.74 0.13
C GLN A 36 15.50 3.62 1.36
N PHE A 37 14.45 4.46 1.37
CA PHE A 37 13.92 5.06 2.61
C PHE A 37 12.87 4.17 3.32
N SER A 38 12.66 2.91 2.93
CA SER A 38 11.38 2.24 3.24
C SER A 38 11.39 0.85 3.85
N THR A 39 12.52 0.22 4.17
CA THR A 39 12.48 -1.05 4.95
C THR A 39 12.61 -0.80 6.44
N LEU A 40 13.59 0.00 6.87
CA LEU A 40 13.77 0.32 8.29
C LEU A 40 12.65 1.23 8.79
N ASP A 41 12.35 2.32 8.10
CA ASP A 41 11.29 3.26 8.52
C ASP A 41 9.91 2.59 8.50
N LYS A 42 9.63 1.75 7.51
CA LYS A 42 8.43 0.91 7.50
C LYS A 42 8.42 -0.09 8.65
N ALA A 43 9.54 -0.77 8.91
CA ALA A 43 9.64 -1.70 10.04
C ALA A 43 9.45 -0.97 11.38
N LEU A 44 9.92 0.28 11.51
CA LEU A 44 9.70 1.12 12.68
C LEU A 44 8.24 1.55 12.81
N VAL A 45 7.57 1.92 11.71
CA VAL A 45 6.13 2.22 11.70
C VAL A 45 5.34 0.97 12.08
N ASP A 46 5.57 -0.16 11.40
CA ASP A 46 4.89 -1.43 11.67
C ASP A 46 5.10 -1.85 13.15
N ALA A 47 6.32 -1.75 13.67
CA ALA A 47 6.65 -2.04 15.06
C ALA A 47 5.97 -1.08 16.04
N SER A 48 5.95 0.23 15.76
CA SER A 48 5.27 1.24 16.58
C SER A 48 3.78 0.96 16.67
N GLU A 49 3.16 0.62 15.55
CA GLU A 49 1.73 0.35 15.55
C GLU A 49 1.37 -0.99 16.21
N VAL A 50 2.25 -2.01 16.12
CA VAL A 50 2.13 -3.26 16.90
C VAL A 50 2.28 -2.98 18.38
N PHE A 51 3.30 -2.21 18.78
CA PHE A 51 3.53 -1.81 20.15
C PHE A 51 2.33 -1.06 20.74
N GLN A 52 1.74 -0.12 19.99
CA GLN A 52 0.54 0.60 20.44
C GLN A 52 -0.64 -0.35 20.68
N THR A 53 -0.83 -1.34 19.80
CA THR A 53 -1.86 -2.37 19.98
C THR A 53 -1.63 -3.20 21.24
N VAL A 54 -0.38 -3.64 21.47
CA VAL A 54 0.01 -4.37 22.68
C VAL A 54 -0.19 -3.52 23.93
N SER A 55 0.21 -2.25 23.91
CA SER A 55 0.01 -1.31 25.00
C SER A 55 -1.47 -1.15 25.35
N TYR A 56 -2.37 -1.05 24.36
CA TYR A 56 -3.81 -1.02 24.64
C TYR A 56 -4.29 -2.31 25.30
N LEU A 57 -3.79 -3.47 24.88
CA LEU A 57 -4.16 -4.76 25.46
C LEU A 57 -3.65 -4.92 26.89
N ASP A 58 -2.40 -4.56 27.15
CA ASP A 58 -1.78 -4.65 28.48
C ASP A 58 -2.46 -3.74 29.51
N ASN A 59 -2.99 -2.60 29.06
CA ASN A 59 -3.77 -1.68 29.91
C ASN A 59 -5.25 -2.08 30.04
N GLY A 60 -5.68 -3.22 29.49
CA GLY A 60 -7.08 -3.68 29.51
C GLY A 60 -8.01 -2.92 28.56
N GLU A 61 -7.48 -2.04 27.70
CA GLU A 61 -8.21 -1.22 26.74
C GLU A 61 -8.53 -1.97 25.44
N SER A 62 -9.13 -3.15 25.55
CA SER A 62 -9.44 -4.03 24.40
C SER A 62 -10.28 -3.37 23.31
N LYS A 63 -11.13 -2.40 23.67
CA LYS A 63 -11.93 -1.61 22.72
C LYS A 63 -11.04 -0.70 21.85
N ASN A 64 -10.03 -0.07 22.44
CA ASN A 64 -9.09 0.81 21.75
C ASN A 64 -8.17 -0.02 20.83
N ALA A 65 -7.66 -1.15 21.32
CA ALA A 65 -6.90 -2.11 20.50
C ALA A 65 -7.70 -2.57 19.27
N ARG A 66 -8.98 -2.94 19.46
CA ARG A 66 -9.86 -3.33 18.37
C ARG A 66 -10.14 -2.17 17.40
N GLY A 67 -10.37 -0.97 17.92
CA GLY A 67 -10.56 0.23 17.11
C GLY A 67 -9.37 0.52 16.20
N TRP A 68 -8.16 0.48 16.78
CA TRP A 68 -6.90 0.68 16.06
C TRP A 68 -6.67 -0.37 14.97
N LEU A 69 -6.86 -1.65 15.28
CA LEU A 69 -6.74 -2.74 14.31
C LEU A 69 -7.74 -2.62 13.15
N ASN A 70 -8.98 -2.20 13.44
CA ASN A 70 -9.99 -1.99 12.42
C ASN A 70 -9.65 -0.81 11.50
N LEU A 71 -9.13 0.30 12.03
CA LEU A 71 -8.65 1.42 11.23
C LEU A 71 -7.49 1.01 10.31
N LYS A 72 -6.56 0.20 10.80
CA LYS A 72 -5.52 -0.37 9.93
C LYS A 72 -6.10 -1.25 8.83
N LEU A 73 -7.05 -2.11 9.19
CA LEU A 73 -7.70 -2.98 8.22
C LEU A 73 -8.44 -2.15 7.15
N ASP A 74 -9.09 -1.05 7.53
CA ASP A 74 -9.70 -0.08 6.62
C ASP A 74 -8.67 0.48 5.62
N SER A 75 -7.51 0.94 6.11
CA SER A 75 -6.41 1.41 5.26
C SER A 75 -5.90 0.34 4.29
N TYR A 76 -5.78 -0.91 4.75
CA TYR A 76 -5.37 -2.03 3.90
C TYR A 76 -6.43 -2.39 2.85
N ILE A 77 -7.73 -2.29 3.15
CA ILE A 77 -8.79 -2.53 2.16
C ILE A 77 -8.64 -1.57 0.98
N ILE A 78 -8.48 -0.27 1.25
CA ILE A 78 -8.32 0.76 0.21
C ILE A 78 -7.03 0.50 -0.59
N THR A 79 -5.93 0.20 0.10
CA THR A 79 -4.64 -0.07 -0.55
C THR A 79 -4.71 -1.30 -1.46
N ILE A 80 -5.38 -2.36 -1.01
CA ILE A 80 -5.54 -3.60 -1.78
C ILE A 80 -6.47 -3.39 -2.98
N ASP A 81 -7.55 -2.63 -2.82
CA ASP A 81 -8.44 -2.26 -3.94
C ASP A 81 -7.68 -1.49 -5.03
N GLN A 82 -6.87 -0.50 -4.63
CA GLN A 82 -6.02 0.22 -5.58
C GLN A 82 -4.99 -0.72 -6.24
N PHE A 83 -4.36 -1.59 -5.45
CA PHE A 83 -3.43 -2.59 -5.97
C PHE A 83 -4.10 -3.51 -7.00
N ILE A 84 -5.33 -3.97 -6.78
CA ILE A 84 -6.06 -4.83 -7.73
C ILE A 84 -6.25 -4.14 -9.09
N LYS A 85 -6.57 -2.84 -9.09
CA LYS A 85 -6.76 -2.02 -10.29
C LYS A 85 -5.47 -1.89 -11.10
N ASP A 86 -4.35 -1.74 -10.42
CA ASP A 86 -3.05 -1.46 -11.05
C ASP A 86 -2.22 -2.73 -11.31
N CYS A 87 -2.54 -3.87 -10.67
CA CYS A 87 -1.75 -5.09 -10.75
C CYS A 87 -1.95 -5.80 -12.10
N PRO A 88 -0.90 -5.97 -12.93
CA PRO A 88 -1.02 -6.67 -14.21
C PRO A 88 -1.04 -8.20 -14.06
N ASN A 89 -0.63 -8.74 -12.90
CA ASN A 89 -0.53 -10.18 -12.66
C ASN A 89 -1.88 -10.74 -12.17
N PHE A 90 -2.47 -11.65 -12.95
CA PHE A 90 -3.77 -12.25 -12.65
C PHE A 90 -3.78 -13.03 -11.33
N GLU A 91 -2.81 -13.90 -11.08
CA GLU A 91 -2.76 -14.73 -9.85
C GLU A 91 -2.66 -13.85 -8.60
N THR A 92 -1.84 -12.81 -8.65
CA THR A 92 -1.65 -11.89 -7.52
C THR A 92 -2.92 -11.08 -7.26
N ARG A 93 -3.62 -10.67 -8.32
CA ARG A 93 -4.93 -10.02 -8.23
C ARG A 93 -5.98 -10.95 -7.60
N GLU A 94 -6.05 -12.20 -8.05
CA GLU A 94 -6.98 -13.20 -7.50
C GLU A 94 -6.72 -13.46 -6.00
N HIS A 95 -5.46 -13.47 -5.57
CA HIS A 95 -5.12 -13.59 -4.15
C HIS A 95 -5.60 -12.38 -3.33
N ALA A 96 -5.44 -11.17 -3.86
CA ALA A 96 -5.91 -9.94 -3.24
C ALA A 96 -7.45 -9.90 -3.15
N GLU A 97 -8.16 -10.24 -4.22
CA GLU A 97 -9.62 -10.32 -4.25
C GLU A 97 -10.14 -11.36 -3.24
N ARG A 98 -9.55 -12.56 -3.19
CA ARG A 98 -9.90 -13.58 -2.19
C ARG A 98 -9.68 -13.11 -0.76
N PHE A 99 -8.67 -12.27 -0.51
CA PHE A 99 -8.47 -11.67 0.81
C PHE A 99 -9.61 -10.69 1.13
N LEU A 100 -9.96 -9.79 0.21
CA LEU A 100 -11.07 -8.86 0.40
C LEU A 100 -12.41 -9.58 0.61
N ILE A 101 -12.69 -10.68 -0.11
CA ILE A 101 -13.88 -11.52 0.12
C ILE A 101 -13.93 -12.02 1.57
N ARG A 102 -12.80 -12.53 2.10
CA ARG A 102 -12.75 -13.00 3.50
C ARG A 102 -13.02 -11.88 4.49
N VAL A 103 -12.47 -10.69 4.23
CA VAL A 103 -12.71 -9.51 5.05
C VAL A 103 -14.18 -9.10 5.00
N ALA A 104 -14.80 -9.06 3.82
CA ALA A 104 -16.20 -8.72 3.63
C ALA A 104 -17.13 -9.68 4.39
N LYS A 105 -16.92 -11.00 4.24
CA LYS A 105 -17.66 -12.04 5.00
C LYS A 105 -17.47 -11.90 6.50
N HIS A 106 -16.26 -11.58 6.96
CA HIS A 106 -15.99 -11.34 8.37
C HIS A 106 -16.77 -10.13 8.90
N ARG A 107 -16.80 -9.01 8.16
CA ARG A 107 -17.54 -7.79 8.56
C ARG A 107 -19.06 -7.96 8.54
N GLN A 108 -19.60 -8.76 7.63
CA GLN A 108 -21.03 -9.12 7.67
C GLN A 108 -21.39 -9.87 8.95
N LYS A 109 -20.52 -10.78 9.41
CA LYS A 109 -20.73 -11.53 10.65
C LYS A 109 -20.43 -10.72 11.91
N TYR A 110 -19.44 -9.82 11.84
CA TYR A 110 -18.97 -9.00 12.95
C TYR A 110 -18.81 -7.54 12.50
N PRO A 111 -19.90 -6.76 12.47
CA PRO A 111 -19.84 -5.37 12.04
C PRO A 111 -18.88 -4.56 12.92
N SER A 112 -17.92 -3.89 12.28
CA SER A 112 -17.06 -2.92 12.96
C SER A 112 -17.92 -1.71 13.32
N LYS A 113 -18.01 -1.35 14.60
CA LYS A 113 -18.65 -0.11 15.08
C LYS A 113 -17.63 0.98 15.35
N VAL A 114 -16.54 1.03 14.57
CA VAL A 114 -15.49 2.04 14.76
C VAL A 114 -16.00 3.35 14.16
N SER A 115 -16.84 4.03 14.93
CA SER A 115 -17.28 5.38 14.64
C SER A 115 -16.15 6.33 15.02
N LEU A 116 -15.17 6.46 14.12
CA LEU A 116 -14.25 7.61 14.11
C LEU A 116 -14.92 8.86 13.52
N SER A 117 -16.13 8.68 12.96
CA SER A 117 -16.97 9.72 12.34
C SER A 117 -17.35 10.88 13.27
N LYS A 118 -17.08 10.80 14.58
CA LYS A 118 -17.32 11.92 15.51
C LYS A 118 -16.13 12.87 15.68
N GLU A 119 -14.91 12.42 15.38
CA GLU A 119 -13.70 13.21 15.65
C GLU A 119 -12.92 13.57 14.38
N VAL A 120 -13.16 12.88 13.25
CA VAL A 120 -12.51 13.17 11.97
C VAL A 120 -13.59 13.50 10.92
N PRO A 121 -13.73 14.77 10.51
CA PRO A 121 -14.80 15.25 9.60
C PRO A 121 -14.87 14.54 8.23
N ASP A 122 -13.81 13.86 7.83
CA ASP A 122 -13.67 13.23 6.51
C ASP A 122 -13.82 11.69 6.54
N TYR A 123 -14.04 11.10 7.72
CA TYR A 123 -14.06 9.64 7.86
C TYR A 123 -15.33 8.99 7.31
N ALA A 124 -16.45 9.73 7.25
CA ALA A 124 -17.72 9.21 6.74
C ALA A 124 -17.63 8.80 5.25
N GLY A 125 -16.97 9.61 4.42
CA GLY A 125 -16.77 9.27 3.00
C GLY A 125 -15.83 8.06 2.80
N VAL A 126 -14.86 7.90 3.71
CA VAL A 126 -13.96 6.74 3.71
C VAL A 126 -14.70 5.46 4.07
N GLU A 127 -15.58 5.51 5.07
CA GLU A 127 -16.39 4.36 5.50
C GLU A 127 -17.35 3.89 4.39
N GLU A 128 -18.04 4.82 3.72
CA GLU A 128 -18.90 4.52 2.57
C GLU A 128 -18.11 3.91 1.41
N HIS A 129 -16.92 4.43 1.11
CA HIS A 129 -16.07 3.91 0.06
C HIS A 129 -15.62 2.47 0.36
N ILE A 130 -15.19 2.19 1.60
CA ILE A 130 -14.80 0.84 2.04
C ILE A 130 -15.98 -0.11 1.95
N GLN A 131 -17.17 0.33 2.38
CA GLN A 131 -18.37 -0.50 2.29
C GLN A 131 -18.68 -0.86 0.84
N SER A 132 -18.57 0.10 -0.09
CA SER A 132 -18.74 -0.15 -1.53
C SER A 132 -17.72 -1.16 -2.08
N ILE A 133 -16.43 -1.06 -1.71
CA ILE A 133 -15.40 -2.03 -2.12
C ILE A 133 -15.80 -3.45 -1.69
N LEU A 134 -16.21 -3.61 -0.43
CA LEU A 134 -16.53 -4.92 0.13
C LEU A 134 -17.80 -5.52 -0.51
N GLU A 135 -18.80 -4.70 -0.83
CA GLU A 135 -20.00 -5.12 -1.55
C GLU A 135 -19.68 -5.56 -2.98
N ASN A 136 -18.91 -4.75 -3.73
CA ASN A 136 -18.51 -5.08 -5.11
C ASN A 136 -17.77 -6.42 -5.20
N VAL A 137 -16.87 -6.69 -4.25
CA VAL A 137 -16.09 -7.94 -4.22
C VAL A 137 -16.98 -9.15 -3.90
N LEU A 138 -18.02 -9.00 -3.07
CA LEU A 138 -18.98 -10.08 -2.81
C LEU A 138 -19.89 -10.35 -4.01
N GLU A 139 -20.29 -9.32 -4.75
CA GLU A 139 -21.06 -9.49 -5.99
C GLU A 139 -20.28 -10.23 -7.07
N GLN A 140 -18.97 -10.01 -7.15
CA GLN A 140 -18.08 -10.69 -8.09
C GLN A 140 -17.90 -12.17 -7.77
N GLU A 141 -17.93 -12.56 -6.48
CA GLU A 141 -17.89 -13.98 -6.08
C GLU A 141 -19.17 -14.74 -6.47
N GLY A 142 -20.31 -14.04 -6.55
CA GLY A 142 -21.61 -14.63 -6.88
C GLY A 142 -21.91 -14.75 -8.38
N LYS A 143 -21.02 -14.28 -9.27
CA LYS A 143 -21.14 -14.35 -10.74
C LYS A 143 -20.29 -15.48 -11.30
#